data_AF-A0A938MPF7-F1
#
_entry.id   AF-A0A938MPF7-F1
#
_cell.length_a   1.000
_cell.length_b   1.000
_cell.length_c   1.000
_cell.angle_alpha   90.00
_cell.angle_beta   90.00
_cell.angle_gamma   90.00
#
_symmetry.space_group_name_H-M   'P 1'
#
loop_
_entity.id
_entity.type
_entity.pdbx_description
1 polymer ?
#
loop_
_entity_poly.entity_id
_entity_poly.type
_entity_poly.pdbx_seq_one_letter_code
_entity_poly.pdbx_strand_id
1 'polypeptide(L)'
;MRGRWGAGCSGDRWGGEAAAMAHFGFCPPYGGLDFGLGAETANPPTRPHAHTPIHLLFLAISVAAYSADEKTVEIAGVVSDGAKPIAGATVRLRTTSIVTTSDDQGRFTLGVPDKTWPVRVTASKDGYYIRGADAQKGAKDVKIVIEPYPATDAANFQWTGFLPNPDVKDSCGNCHSNIMNPWLKAGHASSHRNPVFKSFYLGTDAHGKPGVGQGYRLDFPNTVGACAACHVPAAALDAPWATDPSKVKDTDTAGIHCHFCHLVVDVDLKDLGRRPGVLAMKFRRPPPPKRLFLGPFDDMDRGAGGYVPLYTQSAYCAPCHEAEYWG
;
A
#
# COMPACT_ATOMS: atom_id res chain seq x y z
N MET A 1 31.25 15.69 23.30
CA MET A 1 30.28 14.72 23.86
C MET A 1 29.34 14.31 22.73
N ARG A 2 29.49 13.09 22.19
CA ARG A 2 28.67 12.57 21.08
C ARG A 2 27.74 11.51 21.66
N GLY A 3 26.43 11.77 21.65
CA GLY A 3 25.40 10.78 22.02
C GLY A 3 24.89 10.10 20.76
N ARG A 4 25.15 8.81 20.61
CA ARG A 4 24.67 7.95 19.52
C ARG A 4 23.36 7.33 20.00
N TRP A 5 22.23 7.70 19.40
CA TRP A 5 20.96 7.02 19.65
C TRP A 5 20.81 5.90 18.62
N GLY A 6 21.17 4.68 19.00
CA GLY A 6 20.85 3.48 18.24
C GLY A 6 19.49 2.95 18.70
N ALA A 7 18.47 3.07 17.85
CA ALA A 7 17.27 2.26 18.00
C ALA A 7 17.60 0.87 17.47
N GLY A 8 17.69 -0.11 18.38
CA GLY A 8 17.85 -1.52 18.01
C GLY A 8 16.57 -2.03 17.35
N CYS A 9 16.63 -2.38 16.08
CA CYS A 9 15.64 -3.24 15.45
C CYS A 9 15.87 -4.68 15.94
N SER A 10 15.06 -5.16 16.88
CA SER A 10 14.89 -6.60 17.06
C SER A 10 14.05 -7.11 15.88
N GLY A 11 14.72 -7.68 14.89
CA GLY A 11 14.08 -8.64 13.98
C GLY A 11 13.54 -9.80 14.79
N ASP A 12 12.40 -10.35 14.34
CA ASP A 12 11.69 -11.54 14.82
C ASP A 12 10.31 -11.21 15.40
N ARG A 13 9.34 -10.95 14.50
CA ARG A 13 7.89 -11.24 14.66
C ARG A 13 7.08 -10.74 13.45
N TRP A 14 7.39 -11.24 12.25
CA TRP A 14 6.46 -11.18 11.12
C TRP A 14 6.55 -12.50 10.36
N GLY A 15 5.89 -13.51 10.91
CA GLY A 15 5.81 -14.84 10.32
C GLY A 15 4.64 -15.58 10.94
N GLY A 16 3.49 -15.53 10.27
CA GLY A 16 2.32 -16.33 10.60
C GLY A 16 1.14 -15.54 11.14
N GLU A 17 0.30 -15.03 10.22
CA GLU A 17 -1.17 -14.94 10.38
C GLU A 17 -1.80 -14.44 9.06
N ALA A 18 -1.49 -15.16 7.98
CA ALA A 18 -2.13 -14.99 6.68
C ALA A 18 -2.89 -16.27 6.32
N ALA A 19 -3.85 -16.68 7.16
CA ALA A 19 -4.86 -17.69 6.83
C ALA A 19 -5.83 -17.87 8.01
N ALA A 20 -6.85 -17.01 8.12
CA ALA A 20 -8.17 -17.34 8.67
C ALA A 20 -8.95 -16.03 8.83
N MET A 21 -9.91 -15.75 7.94
CA MET A 21 -11.18 -15.10 8.26
C MET A 21 -12.11 -15.26 7.05
N ALA A 22 -12.66 -16.46 6.90
CA ALA A 22 -13.90 -16.70 6.17
C ALA A 22 -14.88 -17.33 7.16
N HIS A 23 -16.08 -16.78 7.24
CA HIS A 23 -17.22 -17.19 8.09
C HIS A 23 -17.13 -16.83 9.58
N PHE A 24 -17.90 -15.82 10.02
CA PHE A 24 -19.20 -15.98 10.70
C PHE A 24 -19.70 -14.60 11.15
N GLY A 25 -20.96 -14.29 10.82
CA GLY A 25 -21.67 -13.17 11.42
C GLY A 25 -22.20 -13.56 12.78
N PHE A 26 -22.08 -12.66 13.76
CA PHE A 26 -23.13 -12.22 14.68
C PHE A 26 -22.51 -11.24 15.69
N CYS A 27 -23.17 -10.11 15.88
CA CYS A 27 -22.80 -9.06 16.83
C CYS A 27 -23.40 -9.39 18.20
N PRO A 28 -22.65 -9.27 19.30
CA PRO A 28 -23.23 -8.94 20.60
C PRO A 28 -22.67 -7.61 21.14
N PRO A 29 -23.43 -6.90 21.99
CA PRO A 29 -23.08 -5.58 22.50
C PRO A 29 -22.03 -5.65 23.61
N TYR A 30 -21.05 -4.74 23.57
CA TYR A 30 -20.07 -4.56 24.64
C TYR A 30 -20.70 -3.82 25.83
N GLY A 31 -20.80 -4.53 26.96
CA GLY A 31 -20.86 -3.95 28.30
C GLY A 31 -19.44 -3.78 28.84
N GLY A 32 -19.18 -2.64 29.49
CA GLY A 32 -17.86 -2.24 29.96
C GLY A 32 -17.36 -3.03 31.15
N LEU A 33 -16.02 -3.08 31.30
CA LEU A 33 -15.36 -3.27 32.58
C LEU A 33 -14.11 -2.40 32.65
N ASP A 34 -14.06 -1.73 33.78
CA ASP A 34 -13.08 -0.77 34.29
C ASP A 34 -11.99 -1.55 35.05
N PHE A 35 -10.71 -1.25 34.82
CA PHE A 35 -9.62 -1.75 35.67
C PHE A 35 -8.49 -0.72 35.80
N GLY A 36 -8.66 0.15 36.79
CA GLY A 36 -7.77 0.35 37.94
C GLY A 36 -6.26 0.19 37.75
N LEU A 37 -5.56 1.33 37.89
CA LEU A 37 -4.14 1.47 38.20
C LEU A 37 -3.77 0.83 39.55
N GLY A 38 -2.65 0.12 39.59
CA GLY A 38 -2.02 -0.35 40.83
C GLY A 38 -0.57 -0.74 40.58
N ALA A 39 0.36 0.15 40.92
CA ALA A 39 1.79 -0.11 40.96
C ALA A 39 2.14 -0.78 42.29
N GLU A 40 3.01 -1.80 42.28
CA GLU A 40 3.89 -2.08 43.41
C GLU A 40 5.06 -2.99 43.03
N THR A 41 6.23 -2.56 43.49
CA THR A 41 7.56 -3.11 43.26
C THR A 41 7.90 -4.18 44.31
N ALA A 42 8.34 -5.36 43.89
CA ALA A 42 9.15 -6.24 44.73
C ALA A 42 9.99 -7.20 43.88
N ASN A 43 11.32 -7.11 44.03
CA ASN A 43 12.30 -7.99 43.39
C ASN A 43 12.54 -9.23 44.27
N PRO A 44 12.38 -10.48 43.78
CA PRO A 44 12.74 -11.67 44.54
C PRO A 44 14.25 -12.03 44.41
N PRO A 45 14.82 -12.77 45.38
CA PRO A 45 16.26 -12.99 45.47
C PRO A 45 16.80 -14.02 44.47
N THR A 46 17.99 -13.74 43.95
CA THR A 46 18.77 -14.57 43.03
C THR A 46 19.25 -15.87 43.70
N ARG A 47 18.86 -17.02 43.16
CA ARG A 47 19.49 -18.33 43.45
C ARG A 47 20.32 -18.78 42.25
N PRO A 48 21.47 -19.46 42.45
CA PRO A 48 22.33 -19.89 41.36
C PRO A 48 21.69 -21.06 40.58
N HIS A 49 21.63 -20.92 39.26
CA HIS A 49 21.14 -21.94 38.34
C HIS A 49 22.22 -23.03 38.14
N ALA A 50 21.91 -24.26 38.55
CA ALA A 50 22.60 -25.45 38.07
C ALA A 50 21.99 -25.84 36.71
N HIS A 51 22.81 -25.88 35.67
CA HIS A 51 22.39 -26.29 34.33
C HIS A 51 22.37 -27.82 34.23
N THR A 52 21.18 -28.42 34.27
CA THR A 52 20.95 -29.81 33.88
C THR A 52 20.33 -29.79 32.48
N PRO A 53 20.94 -30.42 31.46
CA PRO A 53 20.37 -30.43 30.11
C PRO A 53 19.17 -31.40 30.06
N ILE A 54 17.97 -30.83 29.91
CA ILE A 54 16.76 -31.60 29.59
C ILE A 54 16.76 -31.83 28.07
N HIS A 55 17.02 -33.06 27.65
CA HIS A 55 16.82 -33.48 26.27
C HIS A 55 15.32 -33.56 25.96
N LEU A 56 14.76 -32.50 25.36
CA LEU A 56 13.42 -32.49 24.78
C LEU A 56 13.44 -33.31 23.48
N LEU A 57 12.93 -34.54 23.55
CA LEU A 57 12.69 -35.38 22.39
C LEU A 57 11.46 -34.83 21.64
N PHE A 58 11.68 -34.06 20.57
CA PHE A 58 10.60 -33.65 19.66
C PHE A 58 10.15 -34.87 18.83
N LEU A 59 9.04 -35.48 19.22
CA LEU A 59 8.36 -36.48 18.40
C LEU A 59 7.64 -35.75 17.26
N ALA A 60 8.27 -35.71 16.08
CA ALA A 60 7.65 -35.18 14.87
C ALA A 60 6.54 -36.12 14.39
N ILE A 61 5.31 -35.88 14.84
CA ILE A 61 4.13 -36.51 14.25
C ILE A 61 3.93 -35.87 12.86
N SER A 62 4.39 -36.57 11.83
CA SER A 62 4.14 -36.21 10.44
C SER A 62 2.67 -36.53 10.13
N VAL A 63 1.79 -35.54 10.24
CA VAL A 63 0.46 -35.62 9.66
C VAL A 63 0.64 -35.52 8.15
N ALA A 64 0.70 -36.68 7.48
CA ALA A 64 0.56 -36.74 6.04
C ALA A 64 -0.87 -36.32 5.71
N ALA A 65 -1.06 -35.04 5.41
CA ALA A 65 -2.30 -34.56 4.80
C ALA A 65 -2.40 -35.25 3.43
N TYR A 66 -3.29 -36.23 3.33
CA TYR A 66 -3.66 -36.82 2.05
C TYR A 66 -4.46 -35.74 1.29
N SER A 67 -3.77 -34.89 0.53
CA SER A 67 -4.43 -34.08 -0.49
C SER A 67 -4.87 -35.03 -1.58
N ALA A 68 -6.16 -35.37 -1.60
CA ALA A 68 -6.77 -35.90 -2.81
C ALA A 68 -6.53 -34.87 -3.91
N ASP A 69 -5.90 -35.29 -5.00
CA ASP A 69 -5.62 -34.43 -6.15
C ASP A 69 -6.97 -33.93 -6.66
N GLU A 70 -7.27 -32.65 -6.42
CA GLU A 70 -8.56 -32.09 -6.80
C GLU A 70 -8.60 -32.07 -8.33
N LYS A 71 -9.58 -32.77 -8.91
CA LYS A 71 -9.75 -32.81 -10.36
C LYS A 71 -9.80 -31.37 -10.90
N THR A 72 -8.92 -31.05 -11.84
CA THR A 72 -8.91 -29.76 -12.52
C THR A 72 -9.49 -29.88 -13.93
N VAL A 73 -10.03 -28.76 -14.41
CA VAL A 73 -10.50 -28.58 -15.78
C VAL A 73 -9.69 -27.45 -16.40
N GLU A 74 -9.04 -27.74 -17.52
CA GLU A 74 -8.24 -26.75 -18.23
C GLU A 74 -9.08 -25.82 -19.07
N ILE A 75 -8.88 -24.52 -18.88
CA ILE A 75 -9.27 -23.49 -19.83
C ILE A 75 -8.05 -22.98 -20.61
N ALA A 76 -8.29 -22.50 -21.81
CA ALA A 76 -7.28 -21.88 -22.66
C ALA A 76 -7.82 -20.58 -23.28
N GLY A 77 -6.91 -19.69 -23.65
CA GLY A 77 -7.27 -18.38 -24.19
C GLY A 77 -6.07 -17.58 -24.68
N VAL A 78 -6.33 -16.31 -24.99
CA VAL A 78 -5.33 -15.35 -25.46
C VAL A 78 -5.45 -14.02 -24.72
N VAL A 79 -4.31 -13.46 -24.33
CA VAL A 79 -4.15 -12.08 -23.87
C VAL A 79 -3.63 -11.22 -25.02
N SER A 80 -4.27 -10.07 -25.27
CA SER A 80 -3.88 -9.13 -26.33
C SER A 80 -4.13 -7.67 -25.93
N ASP A 81 -3.58 -6.72 -26.68
CA ASP A 81 -3.93 -5.29 -26.56
C ASP A 81 -5.14 -4.90 -27.42
N GLY A 82 -5.83 -5.89 -28.00
CA GLY A 82 -6.90 -5.72 -28.99
C GLY A 82 -6.43 -5.86 -30.44
N ALA A 83 -5.12 -5.76 -30.69
CA ALA A 83 -4.52 -5.96 -32.02
C ALA A 83 -3.40 -7.00 -32.01
N LYS A 84 -2.49 -6.93 -31.03
CA LYS A 84 -1.29 -7.78 -30.91
C LYS A 84 -1.38 -8.67 -29.68
N PRO A 85 -0.86 -9.90 -29.77
CA PRO A 85 -0.72 -10.76 -28.60
C PRO A 85 0.23 -10.14 -27.57
N ILE A 86 -0.06 -10.36 -26.29
CA ILE A 86 0.80 -9.89 -25.19
C ILE A 86 1.44 -11.10 -24.53
N ALA A 87 2.75 -11.23 -24.74
CA ALA A 87 3.55 -12.23 -24.06
C ALA A 87 3.86 -11.86 -22.61
N GLY A 88 3.99 -12.84 -21.72
CA GLY A 88 4.43 -12.62 -20.35
C GLY A 88 3.42 -11.88 -19.46
N ALA A 89 2.16 -11.78 -19.88
CA ALA A 89 1.09 -11.33 -18.99
C ALA A 89 0.72 -12.44 -18.00
N THR A 90 0.57 -12.07 -16.73
CA THR A 90 0.08 -12.93 -15.67
C THR A 90 -1.42 -13.14 -15.88
N VAL A 91 -1.87 -14.41 -15.91
CA VAL A 91 -3.29 -14.76 -16.00
C VAL A 91 -3.70 -15.50 -14.73
N ARG A 92 -4.58 -14.89 -13.93
CA ARG A 92 -4.98 -15.39 -12.61
C ARG A 92 -6.46 -15.75 -12.57
N LEU A 93 -6.79 -16.88 -11.94
CA LEU A 93 -8.14 -17.15 -11.45
C LEU A 93 -8.42 -16.21 -10.27
N ARG A 94 -9.32 -15.25 -10.49
CA ARG A 94 -9.55 -14.11 -9.59
C ARG A 94 -9.76 -14.56 -8.14
N THR A 95 -9.16 -13.85 -7.19
CA THR A 95 -9.17 -14.11 -5.74
C THR A 95 -8.51 -15.42 -5.30
N THR A 96 -7.65 -16.02 -6.13
CA THR A 96 -6.93 -17.26 -5.81
C THR A 96 -5.44 -17.18 -6.12
N SER A 97 -4.66 -18.13 -5.60
CA SER A 97 -3.25 -18.30 -5.97
C SER A 97 -3.05 -18.98 -7.33
N ILE A 98 -4.11 -19.49 -7.97
CA ILE A 98 -4.05 -20.23 -9.24
C ILE A 98 -3.78 -19.25 -10.38
N VAL A 99 -2.62 -19.41 -11.02
CA VAL A 99 -2.08 -18.46 -11.98
C VAL A 99 -1.26 -19.18 -13.05
N THR A 100 -1.20 -18.58 -14.24
CA THR A 100 -0.36 -18.99 -15.36
C THR A 100 0.23 -17.73 -16.03
N THR A 101 1.08 -17.91 -17.03
CA THR A 101 1.65 -16.81 -17.82
C THR A 101 1.39 -17.06 -19.31
N SER A 102 1.10 -15.99 -20.05
CA SER A 102 0.91 -16.06 -21.49
C SER A 102 2.23 -16.25 -22.25
N ASP A 103 2.19 -17.06 -23.31
CA ASP A 103 3.32 -17.35 -24.19
C ASP A 103 3.64 -16.18 -25.16
N ASP A 104 4.61 -16.38 -26.06
CA ASP A 104 5.04 -15.39 -27.06
C ASP A 104 3.93 -14.95 -28.03
N GLN A 105 2.90 -15.78 -28.19
CA GLN A 105 1.71 -15.52 -28.99
C GLN A 105 0.51 -15.11 -28.10
N GLY A 106 0.75 -14.76 -26.84
CA GLY A 106 -0.26 -14.32 -25.88
C GLY A 106 -1.17 -15.44 -25.39
N ARG A 107 -0.95 -16.70 -25.79
CA ARG A 107 -1.81 -17.83 -25.40
C ARG A 107 -1.53 -18.24 -23.96
N PHE A 108 -2.55 -18.71 -23.26
CA PHE A 108 -2.41 -19.28 -21.94
C PHE A 108 -3.25 -20.55 -21.78
N THR A 109 -2.84 -21.41 -20.86
CA THR A 109 -3.64 -22.51 -20.32
C THR A 109 -3.64 -22.42 -18.79
N LEU A 110 -4.81 -22.64 -18.17
CA LEU A 110 -4.99 -22.56 -16.73
C LEU A 110 -5.86 -23.71 -16.23
N GLY A 111 -5.34 -24.49 -15.29
CA GLY A 111 -6.09 -25.54 -14.59
C GLY A 111 -6.97 -24.93 -13.50
N VAL A 112 -8.29 -25.14 -13.59
CA VAL A 112 -9.27 -24.63 -12.62
C VAL A 112 -9.89 -25.82 -11.87
N PRO A 113 -9.97 -25.82 -10.53
CA PRO A 113 -10.60 -26.92 -9.82
C PRO A 113 -12.06 -27.13 -10.25
N ASP A 114 -12.48 -28.40 -10.39
CA ASP A 114 -13.74 -28.79 -11.04
C ASP A 114 -14.99 -28.21 -10.35
N LYS A 115 -14.86 -27.87 -9.05
CA LYS A 115 -15.92 -27.34 -8.18
C LYS A 115 -15.97 -25.81 -8.09
N THR A 116 -15.06 -25.07 -8.71
CA THR A 116 -14.92 -23.61 -8.53
C THR A 116 -15.90 -22.77 -9.35
N TRP A 117 -16.65 -23.36 -10.28
CA TRP A 117 -17.46 -22.64 -11.27
C TRP A 117 -18.71 -21.96 -10.68
N PRO A 118 -19.15 -20.79 -11.21
CA PRO A 118 -18.56 -20.03 -12.34
C PRO A 118 -17.26 -19.31 -11.95
N VAL A 119 -16.39 -19.05 -12.94
CA VAL A 119 -15.09 -18.42 -12.68
C VAL A 119 -14.83 -17.20 -13.56
N ARG A 120 -13.98 -16.31 -13.03
CA ARG A 120 -13.46 -15.15 -13.74
C ARG A 120 -11.94 -15.21 -13.74
N VAL A 121 -11.35 -15.08 -14.92
CA VAL A 121 -9.91 -14.96 -15.09
C VAL A 121 -9.53 -13.52 -15.38
N THR A 122 -8.39 -13.10 -14.87
CA THR A 122 -7.86 -11.76 -15.04
C THR A 122 -6.51 -11.83 -15.71
N ALA A 123 -6.17 -10.83 -16.52
CA ALA A 123 -4.84 -10.65 -17.06
C ALA A 123 -4.27 -9.32 -16.57
N SER A 124 -2.99 -9.34 -16.21
CA SER A 124 -2.25 -8.17 -15.78
C SER A 124 -0.81 -8.21 -16.29
N LYS A 125 -0.27 -7.02 -16.52
CA LYS A 125 1.12 -6.81 -16.91
C LYS A 125 1.50 -5.39 -16.54
N ASP A 126 2.73 -5.17 -16.11
CA ASP A 126 3.24 -3.82 -15.89
C ASP A 126 3.11 -2.98 -17.16
N GLY A 127 2.66 -1.73 -17.01
CA GLY A 127 2.28 -0.86 -18.13
C GLY A 127 0.84 -1.00 -18.65
N TYR A 128 0.05 -1.97 -18.17
CA TYR A 128 -1.30 -2.24 -18.67
C TYR A 128 -2.38 -2.15 -17.58
N TYR A 129 -3.59 -1.81 -18.00
CA TYR A 129 -4.77 -1.97 -17.17
C TYR A 129 -5.12 -3.44 -16.97
N ILE A 130 -5.53 -3.80 -15.76
CA ILE A 130 -6.02 -5.13 -15.45
C ILE A 130 -7.41 -5.29 -16.07
N ARG A 131 -7.63 -6.40 -16.77
CA ARG A 131 -8.93 -6.79 -17.33
C ARG A 131 -9.20 -8.25 -17.04
N GLY A 132 -10.46 -8.63 -17.14
CA GLY A 132 -10.86 -10.01 -16.92
C GLY A 132 -12.01 -10.43 -17.81
N ALA A 133 -12.17 -11.73 -17.94
CA ALA A 133 -13.24 -12.37 -18.66
C ALA A 133 -13.82 -13.50 -17.80
N ASP A 134 -15.13 -13.66 -17.88
CA ASP A 134 -15.77 -14.85 -17.33
C ASP A 134 -15.42 -16.03 -18.24
N ALA A 135 -15.13 -17.18 -17.65
CA ALA A 135 -14.82 -18.39 -18.40
C ALA A 135 -15.89 -19.45 -18.15
N GLN A 136 -16.17 -20.23 -19.20
CA GLN A 136 -16.98 -21.44 -19.10
C GLN A 136 -16.08 -22.67 -18.85
N LYS A 137 -16.67 -23.72 -18.28
CA LYS A 137 -15.97 -24.96 -17.96
C LYS A 137 -15.36 -25.58 -19.22
N GLY A 138 -14.04 -25.68 -19.25
CA GLY A 138 -13.29 -26.24 -20.38
C GLY A 138 -13.16 -25.32 -21.61
N ALA A 139 -13.51 -24.03 -21.51
CA ALA A 139 -13.39 -23.07 -22.61
C ALA A 139 -11.97 -23.03 -23.20
N LYS A 140 -11.86 -22.93 -24.53
CA LYS A 140 -10.57 -22.95 -25.25
C LYS A 140 -10.24 -21.64 -25.96
N ASP A 141 -11.13 -20.66 -25.90
CA ASP A 141 -11.09 -19.40 -26.65
C ASP A 141 -11.36 -18.18 -25.75
N VAL A 142 -10.98 -18.25 -24.48
CA VAL A 142 -11.12 -17.10 -23.56
C VAL A 142 -10.29 -15.93 -24.07
N LYS A 143 -10.91 -14.76 -24.26
CA LYS A 143 -10.22 -13.55 -24.73
C LYS A 143 -10.13 -12.52 -23.63
N ILE A 144 -8.92 -12.11 -23.28
CA ILE A 144 -8.68 -11.00 -22.36
C ILE A 144 -7.93 -9.91 -23.10
N VAL A 145 -8.58 -8.77 -23.31
CA VAL A 145 -7.97 -7.59 -23.91
C VAL A 145 -7.52 -6.68 -22.79
N ILE A 146 -6.23 -6.35 -22.70
CA ILE A 146 -5.67 -5.38 -21.74
C ILE A 146 -5.07 -4.19 -22.48
N GLU A 147 -5.52 -2.99 -22.17
CA GLU A 147 -4.99 -1.78 -22.80
C GLU A 147 -3.78 -1.22 -22.03
N PRO A 148 -2.77 -0.65 -22.70
CA PRO A 148 -1.72 0.08 -22.01
C PRO A 148 -2.28 1.34 -21.34
N TYR A 149 -1.86 1.60 -20.10
CA TYR A 149 -2.08 2.90 -19.47
C TYR A 149 -1.03 3.92 -19.94
N PRO A 150 -1.22 5.24 -19.70
CA PRO A 150 -0.30 6.26 -20.20
C PRO A 150 1.16 6.01 -19.80
N ALA A 151 2.06 6.05 -20.80
CA ALA A 151 3.49 5.85 -20.60
C ALA A 151 4.20 7.09 -20.02
N THR A 152 3.50 8.21 -19.88
CA THR A 152 4.04 9.49 -19.39
C THR A 152 3.14 10.06 -18.30
N ASP A 153 3.71 10.84 -17.41
CA ASP A 153 2.99 11.57 -16.38
C ASP A 153 2.34 12.83 -16.97
N ALA A 154 1.01 12.99 -16.83
CA ALA A 154 0.30 14.14 -17.36
C ALA A 154 0.43 15.36 -16.44
N ALA A 155 0.98 16.47 -16.97
CA ALA A 155 1.16 17.71 -16.22
C ALA A 155 -0.16 18.43 -15.87
N ASN A 156 -1.24 18.19 -16.65
CA ASN A 156 -2.56 18.79 -16.42
C ASN A 156 -3.48 17.92 -15.55
N PHE A 157 -2.90 17.04 -14.75
CA PHE A 157 -3.67 16.18 -13.87
C PHE A 157 -4.38 16.98 -12.78
N GLN A 158 -5.62 16.58 -12.47
CA GLN A 158 -6.39 17.19 -11.38
C GLN A 158 -6.57 16.18 -10.25
N TRP A 159 -6.11 16.55 -9.06
CA TRP A 159 -6.41 15.82 -7.84
C TRP A 159 -7.90 15.95 -7.53
N THR A 160 -8.64 14.85 -7.66
CA THR A 160 -10.07 14.82 -7.34
C THR A 160 -10.30 14.48 -5.87
N GLY A 161 -11.44 14.93 -5.34
CA GLY A 161 -11.90 14.53 -4.01
C GLY A 161 -12.05 13.01 -3.89
N PHE A 162 -11.53 12.44 -2.81
CA PHE A 162 -11.55 11.01 -2.48
C PHE A 162 -12.31 10.72 -1.19
N LEU A 163 -12.69 11.76 -0.44
CA LEU A 163 -13.55 11.64 0.74
C LEU A 163 -14.98 11.28 0.32
N PRO A 164 -15.75 10.57 1.16
CA PRO A 164 -17.14 10.24 0.84
C PRO A 164 -17.91 11.47 0.38
N ASN A 165 -18.45 11.41 -0.83
CA ASN A 165 -19.22 12.48 -1.44
C ASN A 165 -20.25 11.86 -2.40
N PRO A 166 -21.56 11.95 -2.10
CA PRO A 166 -22.59 11.36 -2.95
C PRO A 166 -22.67 11.99 -4.35
N ASP A 167 -22.23 13.24 -4.51
CA ASP A 167 -22.23 13.96 -5.79
C ASP A 167 -21.04 13.55 -6.69
N VAL A 168 -20.03 12.88 -6.12
CA VAL A 168 -18.86 12.37 -6.84
C VAL A 168 -18.94 10.84 -6.84
N LYS A 169 -19.65 10.29 -7.83
CA LYS A 169 -19.96 8.85 -7.97
C LYS A 169 -18.79 7.93 -7.59
N ASP A 170 -17.59 8.24 -8.09
CA ASP A 170 -16.41 7.39 -7.97
C ASP A 170 -15.40 7.89 -6.92
N SER A 171 -15.85 8.67 -5.93
CA SER A 171 -15.01 9.00 -4.80
C SER A 171 -14.63 7.74 -4.03
N CYS A 172 -13.35 7.58 -3.69
CA CYS A 172 -12.84 6.39 -3.00
C CYS A 172 -13.64 6.08 -1.74
N GLY A 173 -13.99 7.11 -0.96
CA GLY A 173 -14.74 7.00 0.29
C GLY A 173 -16.17 6.46 0.13
N ASN A 174 -16.76 6.50 -1.06
CA ASN A 174 -18.10 5.96 -1.30
C ASN A 174 -18.12 4.42 -1.30
N CYS A 175 -17.01 3.77 -1.66
CA CYS A 175 -16.93 2.31 -1.78
C CYS A 175 -15.88 1.67 -0.86
N HIS A 176 -14.84 2.40 -0.45
CA HIS A 176 -13.72 1.90 0.34
C HIS A 176 -13.76 2.40 1.79
N SER A 177 -14.95 2.50 2.40
CA SER A 177 -15.12 2.99 3.78
C SER A 177 -14.28 2.23 4.81
N ASN A 178 -14.14 0.92 4.64
CA ASN A 178 -13.32 0.06 5.51
C ASN A 178 -11.83 0.45 5.54
N ILE A 179 -11.31 1.04 4.45
CA ILE A 179 -9.92 1.51 4.36
C ILE A 179 -9.84 3.01 4.67
N MET A 180 -10.85 3.78 4.26
CA MET A 180 -10.92 5.23 4.49
C MET A 180 -10.97 5.58 5.98
N ASN A 181 -11.80 4.86 6.75
CA ASN A 181 -11.98 5.11 8.17
C ASN A 181 -10.69 4.97 9.01
N PRO A 182 -9.89 3.90 8.86
CA PRO A 182 -8.59 3.84 9.52
C PRO A 182 -7.58 4.83 8.95
N TRP A 183 -7.56 5.08 7.63
CA TRP A 183 -6.65 6.06 7.03
C TRP A 183 -6.87 7.47 7.60
N LEU A 184 -8.14 7.92 7.77
CA LEU A 184 -8.49 9.22 8.35
C LEU A 184 -7.90 9.45 9.76
N LYS A 185 -7.61 8.37 10.50
CA LYS A 185 -7.04 8.39 11.84
C LYS A 185 -5.52 8.19 11.84
N ALA A 186 -4.92 7.85 10.70
CA ALA A 186 -3.50 7.56 10.58
C ALA A 186 -2.63 8.82 10.39
N GLY A 187 -1.32 8.66 10.61
CA GLY A 187 -0.34 9.73 10.40
C GLY A 187 -0.33 10.28 8.97
N HIS A 188 -0.61 9.44 7.96
CA HIS A 188 -0.67 9.87 6.56
C HIS A 188 -1.76 10.91 6.29
N ALA A 189 -2.98 10.74 6.82
CA ALA A 189 -4.07 11.71 6.65
C ALA A 189 -3.90 13.00 7.47
N SER A 190 -2.96 12.99 8.40
CA SER A 190 -2.68 14.11 9.32
C SER A 190 -1.27 14.65 9.17
N SER A 191 -0.54 14.24 8.13
CA SER A 191 0.90 14.45 7.97
C SER A 191 1.34 15.90 8.12
N HIS A 192 0.59 16.87 7.60
CA HIS A 192 0.93 18.30 7.74
C HIS A 192 0.25 19.01 8.91
N ARG A 193 -0.74 18.38 9.53
CA ARG A 193 -1.55 18.97 10.61
C ARG A 193 -1.28 18.39 11.98
N ASN A 194 -0.47 17.34 12.05
CA ASN A 194 -0.01 16.74 13.30
C ASN A 194 0.69 17.82 14.16
N PRO A 195 0.32 17.97 15.45
CA PRO A 195 0.94 18.96 16.34
C PRO A 195 2.46 18.86 16.45
N VAL A 196 3.01 17.63 16.43
CA VAL A 196 4.46 17.41 16.45
C VAL A 196 5.11 17.95 15.17
N PHE A 197 4.54 17.64 14.01
CA PHE A 197 5.05 18.21 12.75
C PHE A 197 4.99 19.75 12.79
N LYS A 198 3.86 20.30 13.23
CA LYS A 198 3.69 21.76 13.33
C LYS A 198 4.68 22.40 14.29
N SER A 199 4.99 21.78 15.42
CA SER A 199 6.00 22.32 16.34
C SER A 199 7.38 22.39 15.67
N PHE A 200 7.80 21.33 14.98
CA PHE A 200 9.10 21.31 14.28
C PHE A 200 9.15 22.20 13.03
N TYR A 201 8.04 22.36 12.31
CA TYR A 201 8.02 23.18 11.09
C TYR A 201 7.85 24.67 11.42
N LEU A 202 6.86 25.02 12.24
CA LEU A 202 6.48 26.40 12.54
C LEU A 202 7.16 26.98 13.80
N GLY A 203 7.79 26.15 14.63
CA GLY A 203 8.34 26.59 15.92
C GLY A 203 7.27 26.87 16.98
N THR A 204 6.14 26.18 16.89
CA THR A 204 5.04 26.29 17.86
C THR A 204 5.19 25.27 18.99
N ASP A 205 4.46 25.43 20.10
CA ASP A 205 4.19 24.31 21.00
C ASP A 205 3.11 23.36 20.42
N ALA A 206 2.77 22.30 21.18
CA ALA A 206 1.73 21.34 20.81
C ALA A 206 0.31 21.93 20.70
N HIS A 207 0.10 23.14 21.24
CA HIS A 207 -1.15 23.88 21.17
C HIS A 207 -1.14 24.96 20.07
N GLY A 208 -0.04 25.11 19.34
CA GLY A 208 0.10 26.08 18.26
C GLY A 208 0.60 27.47 18.72
N LYS A 209 1.02 27.64 19.98
CA LYS A 209 1.59 28.91 20.45
C LYS A 209 2.95 29.14 19.76
N PRO A 210 3.14 30.23 19.00
CA PRO A 210 4.36 30.47 18.25
C PRO A 210 5.54 30.86 19.15
N GLY A 211 6.76 30.62 18.65
CA GLY A 211 7.99 31.09 19.29
C GLY A 211 8.34 30.38 20.60
N VAL A 212 7.84 29.16 20.79
CA VAL A 212 8.04 28.36 22.01
C VAL A 212 8.99 27.19 21.76
N GLY A 213 9.04 26.65 20.53
CA GLY A 213 9.86 25.51 20.16
C GLY A 213 10.94 25.86 19.13
N GLN A 214 11.85 24.91 18.89
CA GLN A 214 12.70 24.92 17.69
C GLN A 214 11.81 24.77 16.46
N GLY A 215 12.11 25.48 15.37
CA GLY A 215 11.24 25.51 14.19
C GLY A 215 12.00 25.82 12.92
N TYR A 216 11.82 25.00 11.88
CA TYR A 216 12.46 25.24 10.58
C TYR A 216 12.18 26.65 10.06
N ARG A 217 10.93 27.13 10.18
CA ARG A 217 10.54 28.48 9.75
C ARG A 217 11.10 29.61 10.62
N LEU A 218 11.53 29.32 11.84
CA LEU A 218 12.23 30.28 12.70
C LEU A 218 13.70 30.42 12.27
N ASP A 219 14.35 29.30 11.95
CA ASP A 219 15.76 29.26 11.54
C ASP A 219 15.95 29.69 10.07
N PHE A 220 14.97 29.38 9.22
CA PHE A 220 14.99 29.63 7.77
C PHE A 220 13.74 30.40 7.30
N PRO A 221 13.55 31.66 7.73
CA PRO A 221 12.32 32.40 7.43
C PRO A 221 12.05 32.63 5.94
N ASN A 222 13.10 32.59 5.12
CA ASN A 222 13.05 32.88 3.69
C ASN A 222 12.83 31.65 2.79
N THR A 223 12.70 30.45 3.35
CA THR A 223 12.43 29.21 2.57
C THR A 223 11.45 28.30 3.29
N VAL A 224 10.60 27.60 2.53
CA VAL A 224 9.64 26.62 3.07
C VAL A 224 10.23 25.20 3.16
N GLY A 225 11.46 25.02 2.66
CA GLY A 225 12.13 23.72 2.65
C GLY A 225 11.42 22.69 1.76
N ALA A 226 11.82 21.42 1.89
CA ALA A 226 11.18 20.29 1.21
C ALA A 226 10.19 19.53 2.10
N CYS A 227 9.73 20.11 3.21
CA CYS A 227 8.84 19.44 4.15
C CYS A 227 7.55 18.95 3.47
N ALA A 228 7.03 19.73 2.52
CA ALA A 228 5.84 19.34 1.75
C ALA A 228 6.06 18.13 0.84
N ALA A 229 7.30 17.85 0.42
CA ALA A 229 7.62 16.74 -0.48
C ALA A 229 7.23 15.38 0.10
N CYS A 230 7.22 15.25 1.43
CA CYS A 230 6.71 14.07 2.13
C CYS A 230 5.35 14.32 2.79
N HIS A 231 5.13 15.50 3.38
CA HIS A 231 3.97 15.74 4.24
C HIS A 231 2.71 16.19 3.50
N VAL A 232 2.82 16.79 2.30
CA VAL A 232 1.66 17.09 1.44
C VAL A 232 2.05 16.86 -0.03
N PRO A 233 2.38 15.61 -0.38
CA PRO A 233 3.16 15.34 -1.58
C PRO A 233 2.38 15.62 -2.87
N ALA A 234 1.05 15.50 -2.86
CA ALA A 234 0.21 15.89 -4.00
C ALA A 234 0.34 17.38 -4.35
N ALA A 235 0.34 18.26 -3.34
CA ALA A 235 0.54 19.70 -3.49
C ALA A 235 1.99 20.07 -3.84
N ALA A 236 2.95 19.23 -3.42
CA ALA A 236 4.37 19.46 -3.59
C ALA A 236 4.93 18.90 -4.91
N LEU A 237 4.17 18.08 -5.63
CA LEU A 237 4.68 17.30 -6.76
C LEU A 237 5.38 18.16 -7.82
N ASP A 238 4.77 19.28 -8.20
CA ASP A 238 5.32 20.20 -9.21
C ASP A 238 6.07 21.38 -8.58
N ALA A 239 6.09 21.50 -7.25
CA ALA A 239 6.69 22.63 -6.51
C ALA A 239 7.31 22.22 -5.15
N PRO A 240 8.22 21.22 -5.10
CA PRO A 240 8.62 20.57 -3.85
C PRO A 240 9.35 21.48 -2.85
N TRP A 241 9.95 22.58 -3.34
CA TRP A 241 10.67 23.58 -2.55
C TRP A 241 9.92 24.90 -2.35
N ALA A 242 8.70 25.01 -2.90
CA ALA A 242 7.89 26.23 -2.88
C ALA A 242 6.50 26.01 -2.24
N THR A 243 6.08 24.76 -2.03
CA THR A 243 4.84 24.42 -1.34
C THR A 243 5.00 24.56 0.17
N ASP A 244 4.25 25.48 0.77
CA ASP A 244 4.15 25.63 2.23
C ASP A 244 3.10 24.66 2.79
N PRO A 245 3.51 23.59 3.51
CA PRO A 245 2.57 22.59 4.03
C PRO A 245 1.59 23.15 5.05
N SER A 246 1.82 24.34 5.60
CA SER A 246 0.89 25.01 6.53
C SER A 246 -0.26 25.77 5.86
N LYS A 247 -0.20 25.96 4.54
CA LYS A 247 -1.13 26.80 3.77
C LYS A 247 -1.93 26.04 2.70
N VAL A 248 -1.80 24.72 2.66
CA VAL A 248 -2.48 23.87 1.68
C VAL A 248 -4.00 23.93 1.86
N LYS A 249 -4.74 23.75 0.76
CA LYS A 249 -6.21 23.89 0.69
C LYS A 249 -6.83 22.68 -0.01
N ASP A 250 -8.16 22.63 -0.01
CA ASP A 250 -8.93 21.64 -0.77
C ASP A 250 -8.46 20.19 -0.50
N THR A 251 -8.24 19.40 -1.55
CA THR A 251 -7.83 17.98 -1.46
C THR A 251 -6.49 17.79 -0.76
N ASP A 252 -5.60 18.78 -0.80
CA ASP A 252 -4.28 18.72 -0.21
C ASP A 252 -4.32 18.79 1.33
N THR A 253 -5.42 19.32 1.91
CA THR A 253 -5.62 19.33 3.37
C THR A 253 -5.70 17.95 4.00
N ALA A 254 -5.91 16.92 3.18
CA ALA A 254 -5.94 15.55 3.64
C ALA A 254 -4.55 14.87 3.65
N GLY A 255 -3.46 15.61 3.41
CA GLY A 255 -2.10 15.11 3.55
C GLY A 255 -1.74 14.08 2.50
N ILE A 256 -1.22 12.92 2.92
CA ILE A 256 -0.85 11.81 2.03
C ILE A 256 -2.11 10.97 1.77
N HIS A 257 -2.79 11.25 0.65
CA HIS A 257 -4.09 10.65 0.32
C HIS A 257 -4.02 9.53 -0.72
N CYS A 258 -5.11 8.76 -0.82
CA CYS A 258 -5.22 7.57 -1.67
C CYS A 258 -4.79 7.84 -3.12
N HIS A 259 -5.28 8.94 -3.70
CA HIS A 259 -4.99 9.26 -5.10
C HIS A 259 -3.51 9.48 -5.38
N PHE A 260 -2.78 10.09 -4.45
CA PHE A 260 -1.33 10.25 -4.55
C PHE A 260 -0.63 8.89 -4.51
N CYS A 261 -0.95 8.07 -3.50
CA CYS A 261 -0.35 6.76 -3.32
C CYS A 261 -0.63 5.83 -4.51
N HIS A 262 -1.83 5.86 -5.09
CA HIS A 262 -2.23 4.94 -6.17
C HIS A 262 -1.81 5.40 -7.58
N LEU A 263 -0.82 6.30 -7.70
CA LEU A 263 -0.28 6.76 -8.99
C LEU A 263 1.25 6.67 -9.10
N VAL A 264 1.93 6.17 -8.07
CA VAL A 264 3.38 5.95 -8.05
C VAL A 264 3.71 4.68 -8.82
N VAL A 265 4.62 4.75 -9.78
CA VAL A 265 5.08 3.59 -10.58
C VAL A 265 6.46 3.10 -10.20
N ASP A 266 7.29 3.98 -9.66
CA ASP A 266 8.70 3.68 -9.42
C ASP A 266 9.27 4.66 -8.37
N VAL A 267 10.36 4.25 -7.75
CA VAL A 267 11.13 5.04 -6.78
C VAL A 267 12.61 4.99 -7.12
N ASP A 268 13.28 6.13 -7.02
CA ASP A 268 14.72 6.19 -7.21
C ASP A 268 15.42 6.19 -5.85
N LEU A 269 15.98 5.04 -5.49
CA LEU A 269 16.60 4.79 -4.19
C LEU A 269 17.98 5.45 -4.01
N LYS A 270 18.48 6.17 -5.02
CA LYS A 270 19.76 6.88 -4.90
C LYS A 270 19.61 8.14 -4.07
N ASP A 271 20.53 8.42 -3.16
CA ASP A 271 20.57 9.69 -2.41
C ASP A 271 19.23 10.06 -1.75
N LEU A 272 18.46 9.08 -1.23
CA LEU A 272 17.15 9.32 -0.61
C LEU A 272 17.22 10.38 0.50
N GLY A 273 18.32 10.40 1.25
CA GLY A 273 18.58 11.40 2.27
C GLY A 273 18.45 12.84 1.75
N ARG A 274 18.80 13.09 0.49
CA ARG A 274 18.80 14.41 -0.14
C ARG A 274 17.63 14.65 -1.10
N ARG A 275 16.82 13.62 -1.37
CA ARG A 275 15.68 13.67 -2.28
C ARG A 275 14.42 13.12 -1.60
N PRO A 276 13.93 13.79 -0.55
CA PRO A 276 12.78 13.33 0.20
C PRO A 276 11.50 13.31 -0.66
N GLY A 277 10.69 12.29 -0.42
CA GLY A 277 9.32 12.13 -0.92
C GLY A 277 9.23 12.21 -2.44
N VAL A 278 8.42 13.15 -2.95
CA VAL A 278 8.18 13.30 -4.40
C VAL A 278 9.44 13.55 -5.24
N LEU A 279 10.55 13.97 -4.62
CA LEU A 279 11.84 14.14 -5.31
C LEU A 279 12.50 12.81 -5.72
N ALA A 280 12.05 11.70 -5.16
CA ALA A 280 12.51 10.35 -5.46
C ALA A 280 11.38 9.40 -5.91
N MET A 281 10.18 9.91 -6.19
CA MET A 281 9.05 9.13 -6.68
C MET A 281 8.74 9.46 -8.14
N LYS A 282 8.31 8.46 -8.92
CA LYS A 282 7.85 8.63 -10.31
C LYS A 282 6.37 8.28 -10.43
N PHE A 283 5.66 9.03 -11.26
CA PHE A 283 4.21 8.93 -11.41
C PHE A 283 3.78 8.64 -12.86
N ARG A 284 2.55 8.15 -13.01
CA ARG A 284 1.85 7.98 -14.30
C ARG A 284 0.43 8.53 -14.23
N ARG A 285 0.29 9.81 -13.86
CA ARG A 285 -1.01 10.48 -13.84
C ARG A 285 -1.59 10.50 -15.25
N PRO A 286 -2.80 9.94 -15.47
CA PRO A 286 -3.40 9.94 -16.79
C PRO A 286 -4.00 11.32 -17.14
N PRO A 287 -4.00 11.75 -18.41
CA PRO A 287 -4.71 12.97 -18.78
C PRO A 287 -6.23 12.78 -18.60
N PRO A 288 -6.97 13.81 -18.17
CA PRO A 288 -8.43 13.75 -18.11
C PRO A 288 -9.05 13.36 -19.46
N PRO A 289 -10.16 12.60 -19.49
CA PRO A 289 -10.93 12.07 -18.36
C PRO A 289 -10.45 10.67 -17.91
N LYS A 290 -9.32 10.17 -18.42
CA LYS A 290 -8.81 8.84 -18.06
C LYS A 290 -8.42 8.79 -16.59
N ARG A 291 -8.52 7.61 -15.99
CA ARG A 291 -8.11 7.35 -14.60
C ARG A 291 -7.14 6.19 -14.56
N LEU A 292 -6.42 6.07 -13.45
CA LEU A 292 -5.47 5.01 -13.18
C LEU A 292 -5.39 4.85 -11.67
N PHE A 293 -5.42 3.61 -11.20
CA PHE A 293 -5.21 3.25 -9.80
C PHE A 293 -4.26 2.06 -9.76
N LEU A 294 -3.06 2.29 -9.27
CA LEU A 294 -1.99 1.30 -9.21
C LEU A 294 -1.96 0.63 -7.85
N GLY A 295 -1.70 -0.68 -7.81
CA GLY A 295 -1.67 -1.40 -6.54
C GLY A 295 -0.99 -2.76 -6.60
N PRO A 296 -0.99 -3.47 -5.46
CA PRO A 296 -0.25 -4.73 -5.30
C PRO A 296 -1.02 -5.96 -5.80
N PHE A 297 -2.30 -5.82 -6.16
CA PHE A 297 -3.13 -6.95 -6.59
C PHE A 297 -3.23 -6.99 -8.11
N ASP A 298 -2.90 -8.15 -8.67
CA ASP A 298 -2.77 -8.41 -10.11
C ASP A 298 -4.08 -8.92 -10.75
N ASP A 299 -5.18 -8.98 -9.98
CA ASP A 299 -6.50 -9.44 -10.38
C ASP A 299 -7.65 -8.46 -10.06
N MET A 300 -7.31 -7.20 -9.79
CA MET A 300 -8.27 -6.12 -9.58
C MET A 300 -8.75 -5.53 -10.91
N ASP A 301 -9.55 -6.32 -11.63
CA ASP A 301 -10.00 -6.06 -13.00
C ASP A 301 -11.22 -5.11 -13.12
N ARG A 302 -11.62 -4.46 -12.02
CA ARG A 302 -12.72 -3.49 -12.01
C ARG A 302 -12.18 -2.08 -12.23
N GLY A 303 -12.64 -1.44 -13.31
CA GLY A 303 -12.37 -0.03 -13.59
C GLY A 303 -10.95 0.22 -14.11
N ALA A 304 -10.27 1.20 -13.52
CA ALA A 304 -8.99 1.72 -14.01
C ALA A 304 -7.76 1.17 -13.24
N GLY A 305 -7.84 -0.09 -12.80
CA GLY A 305 -6.78 -0.75 -12.03
C GLY A 305 -5.54 -1.12 -12.85
N GLY A 306 -4.36 -0.97 -12.27
CA GLY A 306 -3.07 -1.45 -12.80
C GLY A 306 -2.26 -2.15 -11.70
N TYR A 307 -1.47 -3.14 -12.08
CA TYR A 307 -0.59 -3.86 -11.15
C TYR A 307 0.83 -3.29 -11.21
N VAL A 308 1.42 -3.00 -10.05
CA VAL A 308 2.83 -2.57 -9.94
C VAL A 308 3.48 -3.33 -8.77
N PRO A 309 4.50 -4.16 -9.02
CA PRO A 309 5.18 -4.94 -7.97
C PRO A 309 5.81 -4.10 -6.85
N LEU A 310 6.08 -2.81 -7.10
CA LEU A 310 6.62 -1.90 -6.10
C LEU A 310 5.75 -1.84 -4.83
N TYR A 311 4.42 -1.97 -4.95
CA TYR A 311 3.50 -1.87 -3.82
C TYR A 311 3.63 -3.01 -2.80
N THR A 312 4.39 -4.07 -3.12
CA THR A 312 4.71 -5.17 -2.18
C THR A 312 6.13 -5.06 -1.62
N GLN A 313 6.82 -3.93 -1.83
CA GLN A 313 8.21 -3.72 -1.44
C GLN A 313 8.34 -2.53 -0.49
N SER A 314 9.16 -2.66 0.55
CA SER A 314 9.47 -1.54 1.46
C SER A 314 10.14 -0.36 0.75
N ALA A 315 10.77 -0.59 -0.40
CA ALA A 315 11.30 0.45 -1.28
C ALA A 315 10.29 1.56 -1.58
N TYR A 316 9.00 1.22 -1.69
CA TYR A 316 7.91 2.17 -1.89
C TYR A 316 7.84 3.26 -0.80
N CYS A 317 8.14 2.88 0.44
CA CYS A 317 8.06 3.77 1.61
C CYS A 317 9.32 4.63 1.78
N ALA A 318 10.45 4.18 1.23
CA ALA A 318 11.77 4.72 1.49
C ALA A 318 11.92 6.22 1.17
N PRO A 319 11.32 6.79 0.09
CA PRO A 319 11.48 8.21 -0.20
C PRO A 319 11.05 9.13 0.94
N CYS A 320 10.05 8.76 1.73
CA CYS A 320 9.59 9.57 2.86
C CYS A 320 10.25 9.18 4.18
N HIS A 321 10.64 7.91 4.34
CA HIS A 321 11.07 7.32 5.62
C HIS A 321 12.58 7.16 5.78
N GLU A 322 13.37 7.46 4.74
CA GLU A 322 14.85 7.47 4.76
C GLU A 322 15.43 8.87 4.50
N ALA A 323 14.60 9.91 4.63
CA ALA A 323 15.03 11.29 4.41
C ALA A 323 16.01 11.74 5.50
N GLU A 324 17.10 12.39 5.09
CA GLU A 324 18.12 12.94 5.98
C GLU A 324 17.90 14.45 6.05
N TYR A 325 17.79 14.95 7.27
CA TYR A 325 17.70 16.37 7.52
C TYR A 325 18.92 16.74 8.37
N TRP A 326 19.56 17.86 8.02
CA TRP A 326 20.68 18.46 8.76
C TRP A 326 22.09 17.89 8.55
N GLY A 327 22.28 17.03 7.54
CA GLY A 327 23.60 16.55 7.11
C GLY A 327 24.26 15.53 8.03
#